data_AF-A0A4Q5Z9W7-F1
#
_entry.id   AF-A0A4Q5Z9W7-F1
#
_cell.length_a   1.000
_cell.length_b   1.000
_cell.length_c   1.000
_cell.angle_alpha   90.00
_cell.angle_beta   90.00
_cell.angle_gamma   90.00
#
_symmetry.space_group_name_H-M   'P 1'
#
loop_
_entity.id
_entity.type
_entity.pdbx_description
1 polymer ?
#
loop_
_entity_poly.entity_id
_entity_poly.type
_entity_poly.pdbx_seq_one_letter_code
_entity_poly.pdbx_strand_id
1 'polypeptide(L)'
;MKLINRAVVLLLWACSLSVVSLQASAANDVTSLTQKAATSEEFLPVEQAYKVNVIQEGNNIYLDWNIAKGYYLYKEKFKIYAQTEQGKTAFTQGGQAIHN
;
A
#
# COMPACT_ATOMS: atom_id res chain seq x y z
N MET A 1 55.12 -43.97 -26.66
CA MET A 1 54.78 -42.78 -25.85
C MET A 1 53.72 -41.89 -26.53
N LYS A 2 52.55 -42.45 -26.93
CA LYS A 2 51.39 -41.68 -27.48
C LYS A 2 50.03 -42.17 -26.93
N LEU A 3 50.02 -43.21 -26.10
CA LEU A 3 48.81 -43.82 -25.54
C LEU A 3 48.47 -43.27 -24.15
N ILE A 4 49.45 -42.73 -23.41
CA ILE A 4 49.27 -42.17 -22.07
C ILE A 4 48.48 -40.85 -22.10
N ASN A 5 48.74 -39.96 -23.08
CA ASN A 5 47.97 -38.70 -23.21
C ASN A 5 46.49 -38.90 -23.59
N ARG A 6 46.15 -39.97 -24.32
CA ARG A 6 44.76 -40.22 -24.75
C ARG A 6 43.90 -40.76 -23.61
N ALA A 7 44.50 -41.56 -22.72
CA ALA A 7 43.85 -42.06 -21.51
C ALA A 7 43.62 -40.95 -20.47
N VAL A 8 44.58 -40.03 -20.29
CA VAL A 8 44.44 -38.90 -19.35
C VAL A 8 43.37 -37.89 -19.81
N VAL A 9 43.28 -37.62 -21.12
CA VAL A 9 42.25 -36.72 -21.68
C VAL A 9 40.84 -37.31 -21.58
N LEU A 10 40.68 -38.62 -21.78
CA LEU A 10 39.38 -39.31 -21.58
C LEU A 10 38.95 -39.37 -20.12
N LEU A 11 39.91 -39.47 -19.19
CA LEU A 11 39.65 -39.51 -17.74
C LEU A 11 39.35 -38.11 -17.16
N LEU A 12 39.93 -37.05 -17.75
CA LEU A 12 39.59 -35.65 -17.44
C LEU A 12 38.20 -35.25 -17.96
N TRP A 13 37.78 -35.73 -19.12
CA TRP A 13 36.46 -35.44 -19.68
C TRP A 13 35.32 -36.12 -18.90
N ALA A 14 35.56 -37.32 -18.37
CA ALA A 14 34.60 -38.00 -17.50
C ALA A 14 34.41 -37.31 -16.14
N CYS A 15 35.45 -36.64 -15.63
CA CYS A 15 35.40 -35.97 -14.32
C CYS A 15 34.55 -34.68 -14.34
N SER A 16 34.41 -34.03 -15.49
CA SER A 16 33.57 -32.83 -15.65
C SER A 16 32.06 -33.10 -15.69
N LEU A 17 31.60 -34.35 -15.84
CA LEU A 17 30.18 -34.64 -16.03
C LEU A 17 29.42 -35.02 -14.74
N SER A 18 30.08 -35.02 -13.57
CA SER A 18 29.46 -35.46 -12.30
C SER A 18 29.16 -34.34 -11.30
N VAL A 19 29.35 -33.07 -11.66
CA VAL A 19 29.19 -31.92 -10.72
C VAL A 19 27.80 -31.24 -10.82
N VAL A 20 26.76 -32.00 -11.15
CA VAL A 20 25.35 -31.56 -11.16
C VAL A 20 24.57 -32.76 -10.61
N SER A 21 24.00 -32.83 -9.40
CA SER A 21 23.60 -31.82 -8.42
C SER A 21 23.49 -32.48 -7.03
N LEU A 22 23.89 -31.76 -5.97
CA LEU A 22 23.46 -32.04 -4.60
C LEU A 22 22.69 -30.79 -4.13
N GLN A 23 21.36 -30.80 -4.18
CA GLN A 23 20.56 -29.72 -3.60
C GLN A 23 20.49 -29.87 -2.08
N ALA A 24 21.27 -29.06 -1.37
CA ALA A 24 21.06 -28.79 0.05
C ALA A 24 20.08 -27.61 0.19
N SER A 25 18.89 -27.84 0.79
CA SER A 25 17.97 -26.76 1.15
C SER A 25 18.43 -26.09 2.45
N ALA A 26 19.35 -25.13 2.35
CA ALA A 26 19.57 -24.18 3.43
C ALA A 26 18.39 -23.19 3.45
N ALA A 27 17.68 -23.13 4.57
CA ALA A 27 16.55 -22.23 4.78
C ALA A 27 16.99 -20.78 4.56
N ASN A 28 16.43 -20.13 3.54
CA ASN A 28 16.66 -18.72 3.26
C ASN A 28 15.90 -17.86 4.28
N ASP A 29 16.54 -17.52 5.40
CA ASP A 29 16.04 -16.60 6.42
C ASP A 29 15.77 -15.17 5.90
N VAL A 30 16.21 -14.86 4.68
CA VAL A 30 15.87 -13.58 4.02
C VAL A 30 14.39 -13.52 3.59
N THR A 31 13.75 -14.68 3.46
CA THR A 31 12.34 -14.82 3.05
C THR A 31 11.39 -14.46 4.19
N SER A 32 11.78 -14.71 5.44
CA SER A 32 10.97 -14.39 6.63
C SER A 32 10.97 -12.89 6.93
N LEU A 33 12.09 -12.20 6.67
CA LEU A 33 12.21 -10.74 6.79
C LEU A 33 11.43 -10.00 5.71
N THR A 34 11.43 -10.51 4.47
CA THR A 34 10.62 -9.94 3.38
C THR A 34 9.13 -10.22 3.56
N GLN A 35 8.74 -11.35 4.15
CA GLN A 35 7.34 -11.65 4.46
C GLN A 35 6.78 -10.77 5.60
N LYS A 36 7.61 -10.29 6.52
CA LYS A 36 7.21 -9.31 7.56
C LYS A 36 7.02 -7.90 7.00
N ALA A 37 7.76 -7.53 5.95
CA ALA A 37 7.67 -6.22 5.31
C ALA A 37 6.48 -6.09 4.34
N ALA A 38 5.82 -7.20 3.99
CA ALA A 38 4.67 -7.22 3.08
C ALA A 38 3.31 -7.11 3.82
N THR A 39 3.25 -6.44 4.98
CA THR A 39 1.99 -5.85 5.42
C THR A 39 1.74 -4.60 4.59
N SER A 40 1.43 -4.78 3.30
CA SER A 40 0.90 -3.70 2.49
C SER A 40 -0.45 -3.34 3.09
N GLU A 41 -0.48 -2.28 3.90
CA GLU A 41 -1.75 -1.65 4.25
C GLU A 41 -2.40 -1.22 2.93
N GLU A 42 -3.41 -1.98 2.52
CA GLU A 42 -4.16 -1.66 1.31
C GLU A 42 -4.90 -0.36 1.55
N PHE A 43 -4.68 0.63 0.67
CA PHE A 43 -5.35 1.91 0.78
C PHE A 43 -6.86 1.70 0.66
N LEU A 44 -7.59 2.12 1.69
CA LEU A 44 -9.04 2.15 1.65
C LEU A 44 -9.53 3.03 0.49
N PRO A 45 -10.59 2.61 -0.21
CA PRO A 45 -11.32 3.49 -1.12
C PRO A 45 -11.77 4.78 -0.42
N VAL A 46 -11.85 5.88 -1.17
CA VAL A 46 -12.17 7.22 -0.63
C VAL A 46 -13.47 7.22 0.18
N GLU A 47 -14.53 6.59 -0.35
CA GLU A 47 -15.84 6.48 0.32
C GLU A 47 -15.80 5.71 1.65
N GLN A 48 -14.79 4.85 1.84
CA GLN A 48 -14.60 4.10 3.07
C GLN A 48 -13.72 4.85 4.07
N ALA A 49 -12.71 5.58 3.57
CA ALA A 49 -11.79 6.37 4.39
C ALA A 49 -12.44 7.66 4.93
N TYR A 50 -13.38 8.25 4.20
CA TYR A 50 -14.01 9.51 4.53
C TYR A 50 -15.54 9.40 4.45
N LYS A 51 -16.19 9.17 5.59
CA LYS A 51 -17.65 9.12 5.67
C LYS A 51 -18.17 10.43 6.26
N VAL A 52 -19.13 11.05 5.60
CA VAL A 52 -19.79 12.26 6.10
C VAL A 52 -21.19 11.91 6.59
N ASN A 53 -21.53 12.37 7.80
CA ASN A 53 -22.87 12.38 8.33
C ASN A 53 -23.41 13.81 8.33
N VAL A 54 -24.66 13.97 7.92
CA VAL A 54 -25.32 15.27 7.82
C VAL A 54 -26.48 15.28 8.78
N ILE A 55 -26.44 16.21 9.74
CA ILE A 55 -27.46 16.35 10.78
C ILE A 55 -28.08 17.73 10.63
N GLN A 56 -29.40 17.79 10.57
CA GLN A 56 -30.13 19.05 10.50
C GLN A 56 -30.90 19.26 11.81
N GLU A 57 -30.68 20.40 12.45
CA GLU A 57 -31.43 20.83 13.63
C GLU A 57 -31.99 22.23 13.39
N GLY A 58 -33.30 22.30 13.15
CA GLY A 58 -33.97 23.54 12.77
C GLY A 58 -33.38 24.14 11.50
N ASN A 59 -32.80 25.34 11.63
CA ASN A 59 -32.13 26.06 10.55
C ASN A 59 -30.61 25.81 10.47
N ASN A 60 -30.06 24.96 11.35
CA ASN A 60 -28.64 24.64 11.36
C ASN A 60 -28.39 23.29 10.67
N ILE A 61 -27.30 23.22 9.92
CA ILE A 61 -26.77 21.98 9.33
C ILE A 61 -25.40 21.72 9.92
N TYR A 62 -25.25 20.55 10.53
CA TYR A 62 -23.99 20.03 11.04
C TYR A 62 -23.45 18.96 10.10
N LEU A 63 -22.15 19.05 9.82
CA LEU A 63 -21.42 18.06 9.04
C LEU A 63 -20.43 17.39 9.99
N ASP A 64 -20.54 16.08 10.13
CA ASP A 64 -19.65 15.26 10.95
C ASP A 64 -18.88 14.30 10.04
N TRP A 65 -17.55 14.26 10.16
CA TRP A 65 -16.68 13.43 9.34
C TRP A 65 -16.11 12.29 10.18
N ASN A 66 -16.53 11.07 9.85
CA ASN A 66 -15.90 9.85 10.35
C ASN A 66 -14.76 9.45 9.41
N ILE A 67 -13.52 9.70 9.87
CA ILE A 67 -12.30 9.48 9.09
C ILE A 67 -11.59 8.22 9.59
N ALA A 68 -11.19 7.34 8.67
CA ALA A 68 -10.44 6.14 9.00
C ALA A 68 -9.07 6.46 9.61
N LYS A 69 -8.55 5.54 10.43
CA LYS A 69 -7.24 5.70 11.07
C LYS A 69 -6.14 5.88 10.02
N GLY A 70 -5.26 6.86 10.20
CA GLY A 70 -4.18 7.18 9.27
C GLY A 70 -4.57 8.13 8.13
N TYR A 71 -5.85 8.54 8.05
CA TYR A 71 -6.36 9.50 7.06
C TYR A 71 -6.71 10.83 7.73
N TYR A 72 -6.71 11.92 6.96
CA TYR A 72 -7.01 13.26 7.45
C TYR A 72 -7.52 14.17 6.32
N LEU A 73 -8.30 15.19 6.68
CA LEU A 73 -8.85 16.17 5.76
C LEU A 73 -8.29 17.56 6.05
N TYR A 74 -7.95 18.30 5.01
CA TYR A 74 -7.46 19.66 5.12
C TYR A 74 -8.63 20.64 5.21
N LYS A 75 -8.76 21.32 6.35
CA LYS A 75 -9.84 22.29 6.59
C LYS A 75 -9.97 23.34 5.47
N GLU A 76 -8.84 23.86 5.01
CA GLU A 76 -8.77 24.87 3.94
C GLU A 76 -9.18 24.37 2.55
N LYS A 77 -9.25 23.06 2.34
CA LYS A 77 -9.64 22.46 1.06
C LYS A 77 -11.14 22.21 0.96
N PHE A 78 -11.89 22.39 2.04
CA PHE A 78 -13.35 22.30 1.98
C PHE A 78 -13.94 23.51 1.28
N LYS A 79 -14.83 23.24 0.33
CA LYS A 79 -15.70 24.24 -0.30
C LYS A 79 -17.12 23.72 -0.21
N ILE A 80 -17.97 24.43 0.51
CA ILE A 80 -19.37 24.06 0.69
C ILE A 80 -20.18 25.00 -0.20
N TYR A 81 -21.15 24.43 -0.93
CA TYR A 81 -22.01 25.19 -1.83
C TYR A 81 -23.47 24.86 -1.57
N ALA A 82 -24.34 25.87 -1.62
CA ALA A 82 -25.78 25.70 -1.61
C ALA A 82 -26.26 25.67 -3.06
N GLN A 83 -27.14 24.73 -3.38
CA GLN A 83 -27.88 24.76 -4.63
C GLN A 83 -29.28 25.28 -4.34
N THR A 84 -29.65 26.40 -4.96
CA THR A 84 -30.97 27.01 -4.87
C THR A 84 -31.58 27.10 -6.28
N GLU A 85 -32.86 27.46 -6.36
CA GLU A 85 -33.52 27.78 -7.64
C GLU A 85 -32.83 28.94 -8.38
N GLN A 86 -32.17 29.84 -7.62
CA GLN A 86 -31.44 30.99 -8.14
C GLN A 86 -29.99 30.66 -8.54
N GLY A 87 -29.55 29.41 -8.32
CA GLY A 87 -28.22 28.93 -8.70
C GLY A 87 -27.37 28.44 -7.52
N LYS A 88 -26.08 28.21 -7.81
CA LYS A 88 -25.08 27.70 -6.88
C LYS A 88 -24.42 28.86 -6.12
N THR A 89 -24.57 28.89 -4.79
CA THR A 89 -23.93 29.89 -3.92
C THR A 89 -22.86 29.23 -3.05
N ALA A 90 -21.74 29.90 -2.81
CA ALA A 90 -20.72 29.39 -1.90
C ALA A 90 -21.10 29.73 -0.45
N PHE A 91 -21.03 28.76 0.45
CA PHE A 91 -21.12 29.03 1.87
C PHE A 91 -19.75 29.52 2.35
N THR A 92 -19.65 30.82 2.66
CA THR A 92 -18.47 31.37 3.34
C THR A 92 -18.64 31.13 4.84
N GLN A 93 -17.84 30.23 5.41
CA GLN A 93 -17.91 29.90 6.84
C GLN A 93 -17.69 31.15 7.70
N GLY A 94 -18.74 31.60 8.39
CA GLY A 94 -18.64 32.41 9.59
C GLY A 94 -18.89 31.51 10.79
N GLY A 95 -17.86 30.86 11.34
CA GLY A 95 -18.06 29.91 12.45
C GLY A 95 -16.77 29.46 13.10
N GLN A 96 -16.63 29.77 14.39
CA GLN A 96 -15.47 29.46 15.22
C GLN A 96 -15.35 27.95 15.48
N ALA A 97 -14.11 27.46 15.49
CA ALA A 97 -13.82 26.08 15.86
C ALA A 97 -14.04 25.91 17.37
N ILE A 98 -15.05 25.14 17.75
CA ILE A 98 -15.11 24.54 19.10
C ILE A 98 -14.11 23.39 19.13
N HIS A 99 -12.99 23.62 19.84
CA HIS A 99 -12.04 22.59 20.25
C HIS A 99 -12.67 21.86 21.45
N ASN A 100 -12.67 20.54 21.44
CA ASN A 100 -13.04 19.70 22.58
C ASN A 100 -11.77 19.11 23.19
#